data_AF-A0A3R6SJ81-F1
#
_entry.id   AF-A0A3R6SJ81-F1
#
_cell.length_a   1.000
_cell.length_b   1.000
_cell.length_c   1.000
_cell.angle_alpha   90.00
_cell.angle_beta   90.00
_cell.angle_gamma   90.00
#
_symmetry.space_group_name_H-M   'P 1'
#
loop_
_entity.id
_entity.type
_entity.pdbx_description
1 polymer ?
#
loop_
_entity_poly.entity_id
_entity_poly.type
_entity_poly.pdbx_seq_one_letter_code
_entity_poly.pdbx_strand_id
1 'polypeptide(L)'
;MKKSNGAALIPIYVFLVLYLGLGILFEYVLKIPMGFYNIPIVVAFMVAIFVACLQNRKVSFDEKLQIMANGLTDKNIITMLLIFLTAGIFVGVVGRSSAESVAYFMLSIIPARFSVAVLFVVACFVSTAMGTSVGTITLLTPIGVAVADASGFNLPLCVASIMGGAMFGDNLSFISDTTIAACNGQGCAMKDKFRANFWIAFPAAIVTLIVILVKSFNTEIGGVVQHDYNMIQIIPYVLVLIGGIVGFNVFVVLIVGIVSGSIIMLATGQTAAVDLLTNMGSGAAGMFETSMVAVLVAAMCSLIREYGGFEALLSAIKKVFKGDKGGQLGIGLLVGAMDIATANNTVAIVMANPIAKEMAEDYGISPKRSASLLDTFSCIFQGIIPYGAQMLVAISAVSELGHEISAFQIIPNLFYPILLLVSSLVWMLIRSNDKPHMAKRR
;
A
#
# COMPACT_ATOMS: atom_id res chain seq x y z
N MET A 1 -14.89 14.81 24.07
CA MET A 1 -14.70 13.46 23.49
C MET A 1 -16.01 13.03 22.88
N LYS A 2 -16.03 12.59 21.61
CA LYS A 2 -17.23 11.98 21.02
C LYS A 2 -17.58 10.70 21.79
N LYS A 3 -18.86 10.36 21.85
CA LYS A 3 -19.34 9.18 22.58
C LYS A 3 -18.92 7.90 21.82
N SER A 4 -18.22 6.99 22.48
CA SER A 4 -17.88 5.66 21.94
C SER A 4 -19.15 4.93 21.48
N ASN A 5 -19.14 4.44 20.24
CA ASN A 5 -20.25 3.72 19.63
C ASN A 5 -19.75 2.57 18.72
N GLY A 6 -19.72 1.34 19.26
CA GLY A 6 -19.26 0.17 18.51
C GLY A 6 -20.13 -0.16 17.29
N ALA A 7 -21.41 0.23 17.29
CA ALA A 7 -22.29 0.00 16.14
C ALA A 7 -21.80 0.75 14.90
N ALA A 8 -21.11 1.88 15.04
CA ALA A 8 -20.57 2.65 13.91
C ALA A 8 -19.56 1.87 13.04
N LEU A 9 -19.08 0.70 13.47
CA LEU A 9 -18.17 -0.16 12.71
C LEU A 9 -18.88 -1.21 11.84
N ILE A 10 -20.21 -1.36 11.99
CA ILE A 10 -21.01 -2.31 11.19
C ILE A 10 -20.82 -2.15 9.68
N PRO A 11 -20.66 -0.94 9.09
CA PRO A 11 -20.41 -0.79 7.65
C PRO A 11 -19.19 -1.58 7.17
N ILE A 12 -18.09 -1.58 7.94
CA ILE A 12 -16.89 -2.37 7.63
C ILE A 12 -17.22 -3.86 7.67
N TYR A 13 -17.96 -4.31 8.69
CA TYR A 13 -18.36 -5.70 8.79
C TYR A 13 -19.24 -6.14 7.61
N VAL A 14 -20.19 -5.29 7.19
CA VAL A 14 -21.04 -5.53 6.01
C VAL A 14 -20.19 -5.65 4.75
N PHE A 15 -19.25 -4.71 4.54
CA PHE A 15 -18.31 -4.78 3.43
C PHE A 15 -17.52 -6.09 3.45
N LEU A 16 -16.94 -6.47 4.59
CA LEU A 16 -16.16 -7.70 4.73
C LEU A 16 -17.03 -8.94 4.43
N VAL A 17 -18.24 -9.02 4.96
CA VAL A 17 -19.15 -10.16 4.69
C VAL A 17 -19.52 -10.24 3.21
N LEU A 18 -19.80 -9.11 2.56
CA LEU A 18 -20.14 -9.11 1.14
C LEU A 18 -18.92 -9.45 0.29
N TYR A 19 -17.80 -8.77 0.47
CA TYR A 19 -16.62 -8.96 -0.37
C TYR A 19 -15.92 -10.29 -0.07
N LEU A 20 -15.55 -10.54 1.19
CA LEU A 20 -14.85 -11.76 1.58
C LEU A 20 -15.80 -12.97 1.58
N GLY A 21 -17.02 -12.82 2.10
CA GLY A 21 -17.98 -13.92 2.19
C GLY A 21 -18.46 -14.40 0.81
N LEU A 22 -18.83 -13.48 -0.10
CA LEU A 22 -19.16 -13.89 -1.47
C LEU A 22 -17.93 -14.43 -2.20
N GLY A 23 -16.74 -13.90 -1.94
CA GLY A 23 -15.53 -14.35 -2.63
C GLY A 23 -15.13 -15.76 -2.22
N ILE A 24 -15.21 -16.06 -0.92
CA ILE A 24 -15.02 -17.42 -0.42
C ILE A 24 -16.08 -18.36 -1.01
N LEU A 25 -17.34 -17.93 -1.06
CA LEU A 25 -18.42 -18.70 -1.65
C LEU A 25 -18.14 -18.98 -3.14
N PHE A 26 -17.81 -17.96 -3.93
CA PHE A 26 -17.65 -18.10 -5.38
C PHE A 26 -16.42 -18.94 -5.72
N GLU A 27 -15.28 -18.63 -5.13
CA GLU A 27 -14.01 -19.27 -5.51
C GLU A 27 -13.84 -20.65 -4.86
N TYR A 28 -14.11 -20.78 -3.57
CA TYR A 28 -13.82 -22.02 -2.84
C TYR A 28 -15.00 -22.98 -2.76
N VAL A 29 -16.24 -22.49 -2.67
CA VAL A 29 -17.43 -23.34 -2.54
C VAL A 29 -18.02 -23.67 -3.91
N LEU A 30 -18.30 -22.65 -4.73
CA LEU A 30 -18.90 -22.80 -6.06
C LEU A 30 -17.87 -23.10 -7.17
N LYS A 31 -16.57 -23.01 -6.86
CA LYS A 31 -15.47 -23.28 -7.80
C LYS A 31 -15.54 -22.43 -9.08
N ILE A 32 -16.06 -21.21 -8.97
CA ILE A 32 -16.04 -20.23 -10.05
C ILE A 32 -14.58 -19.76 -10.20
N PRO A 33 -13.97 -19.89 -11.40
CA PRO A 33 -12.64 -19.36 -11.65
C PRO A 33 -12.59 -17.86 -11.31
N MET A 34 -11.56 -17.45 -10.57
CA MET A 34 -11.37 -16.05 -10.16
C MET A 34 -12.60 -15.47 -9.43
N GLY A 35 -13.25 -16.27 -8.58
CA GLY A 35 -14.47 -15.89 -7.86
C GLY A 35 -14.35 -14.55 -7.10
N PHE A 36 -13.19 -14.23 -6.54
CA PHE A 36 -12.94 -12.92 -5.91
C PHE A 36 -12.87 -11.75 -6.89
N TYR A 37 -12.36 -11.96 -8.10
CA TYR A 37 -12.27 -10.93 -9.14
C TYR A 37 -13.65 -10.53 -9.67
N ASN A 38 -14.58 -11.49 -9.71
CA ASN A 38 -15.95 -11.27 -10.21
C ASN A 38 -16.84 -10.46 -9.27
N ILE A 39 -16.37 -10.10 -8.07
CA ILE A 39 -17.17 -9.38 -7.09
C ILE A 39 -17.04 -7.88 -7.35
N PRO A 40 -18.16 -7.18 -7.65
CA PRO A 40 -18.12 -5.74 -7.87
C PRO A 40 -17.85 -5.01 -6.55
N ILE A 41 -16.59 -4.73 -6.26
CA ILE A 41 -16.14 -4.13 -5.00
C ILE A 41 -16.81 -2.77 -4.75
N VAL A 42 -17.06 -2.00 -5.80
CA VAL A 42 -17.80 -0.72 -5.77
C VAL A 42 -19.21 -0.93 -5.20
N VAL A 43 -19.92 -1.98 -5.62
CA VAL A 43 -21.27 -2.29 -5.13
C VAL A 43 -21.22 -2.72 -3.66
N ALA A 44 -20.24 -3.54 -3.27
CA ALA A 44 -20.07 -3.92 -1.87
C ALA A 44 -19.84 -2.69 -0.96
N PHE A 45 -19.02 -1.73 -1.38
CA PHE A 45 -18.84 -0.48 -0.66
C PHE A 45 -20.09 0.40 -0.65
N MET A 46 -20.85 0.47 -1.75
CA MET A 46 -22.12 1.20 -1.77
C MET A 46 -23.12 0.63 -0.75
N VAL A 47 -23.22 -0.69 -0.62
CA VAL A 47 -24.08 -1.31 0.39
C VAL A 47 -23.58 -0.99 1.81
N ALA A 48 -22.27 -1.01 2.04
CA ALA A 48 -21.68 -0.63 3.32
C ALA A 48 -21.96 0.84 3.68
N ILE A 49 -21.81 1.78 2.73
CA ILE A 49 -22.15 3.20 2.92
C ILE A 49 -23.63 3.38 3.16
N PHE A 50 -24.50 2.64 2.46
CA PHE A 50 -25.93 2.68 2.70
C PHE A 50 -26.26 2.27 4.15
N VAL A 51 -25.64 1.18 4.63
CA VAL A 51 -25.77 0.78 6.03
C VAL A 51 -25.27 1.88 6.97
N ALA A 52 -24.12 2.50 6.70
CA ALA A 52 -23.60 3.64 7.47
C ALA A 52 -24.65 4.76 7.55
N CYS A 53 -25.22 5.17 6.42
CA CYS A 53 -26.26 6.19 6.35
C CYS A 53 -27.51 5.85 7.17
N LEU A 54 -27.84 4.57 7.38
CA LEU A 54 -29.00 4.15 8.19
C LEU A 54 -28.72 4.16 9.71
N GLN A 55 -27.46 4.12 10.14
CA GLN A 55 -27.12 3.95 11.56
C GLN A 55 -27.47 5.16 12.42
N ASN A 56 -27.31 6.36 11.87
CA ASN A 56 -27.57 7.59 12.59
C ASN A 56 -28.77 8.30 11.98
N ARG A 57 -29.97 8.02 12.51
CA ARG A 57 -31.21 8.68 12.09
C ARG A 57 -31.32 10.15 12.53
N LYS A 58 -30.45 10.62 13.42
CA LYS A 58 -30.46 12.01 13.90
C LYS A 58 -29.79 12.98 12.93
N VAL A 59 -28.88 12.47 12.11
CA VAL A 59 -28.15 13.24 11.08
C VAL A 59 -28.96 13.16 9.80
N SER A 60 -29.27 14.31 9.20
CA SER A 60 -30.02 14.37 7.94
C SER A 60 -29.24 13.75 6.78
N PHE A 61 -29.91 13.44 5.66
CA PHE A 61 -29.21 12.91 4.50
C PHE A 61 -28.20 13.92 3.91
N ASP A 62 -28.59 15.20 3.82
CA ASP A 62 -27.70 16.26 3.34
C ASP A 62 -26.48 16.44 4.25
N GLU A 63 -26.66 16.37 5.57
CA GLU A 63 -25.56 16.44 6.51
C GLU A 63 -24.62 15.23 6.36
N LYS A 64 -25.15 14.03 6.07
CA LYS A 64 -24.34 12.85 5.73
C LYS A 64 -23.52 13.06 4.46
N LEU A 65 -24.12 13.63 3.41
CA LEU A 65 -23.40 13.98 2.19
C LEU A 65 -22.25 14.95 2.48
N GLN A 66 -22.50 15.96 3.32
CA GLN A 66 -21.46 16.92 3.72
C GLN A 66 -20.34 16.25 4.53
N ILE A 67 -20.67 15.35 5.47
CA ILE A 67 -19.68 14.59 6.24
C ILE A 67 -18.80 13.75 5.31
N MET A 68 -19.40 13.07 4.34
CA MET A 68 -18.66 12.29 3.34
C MET A 68 -17.77 13.19 2.47
N ALA A 69 -18.29 14.32 2.00
CA ALA A 69 -17.53 15.29 1.20
C ALA A 69 -16.31 15.82 1.96
N ASN A 70 -16.45 16.12 3.26
CA ASN A 70 -15.35 16.54 4.11
C ASN A 70 -14.27 15.44 4.26
N GLY A 71 -14.63 14.17 4.09
CA GLY A 71 -13.67 13.07 4.04
C GLY A 71 -12.79 13.08 2.79
N LEU A 72 -13.38 13.47 1.67
CA LEU A 72 -12.72 13.48 0.35
C LEU A 72 -11.73 14.63 0.19
N THR A 73 -11.84 15.67 1.02
CA THR A 73 -10.91 16.80 0.99
C THR A 73 -9.56 16.52 1.68
N ASP A 74 -9.35 15.30 2.18
CA ASP A 74 -8.05 14.88 2.70
C ASP A 74 -6.98 14.91 1.60
N LYS A 75 -5.87 15.61 1.88
CA LYS A 75 -4.76 15.79 0.94
C LYS A 75 -4.20 14.45 0.44
N ASN A 76 -4.15 13.43 1.29
CA ASN A 76 -3.61 12.12 0.90
C ASN A 76 -4.55 11.40 -0.07
N ILE A 77 -5.87 11.50 0.14
CA ILE A 77 -6.86 10.95 -0.79
C ILE A 77 -6.76 11.64 -2.15
N ILE A 78 -6.71 12.98 -2.17
CA ILE A 78 -6.54 13.74 -3.43
C ILE A 78 -5.24 13.36 -4.14
N THR A 79 -4.13 13.33 -3.40
CA THR A 79 -2.81 12.97 -3.94
C THR A 79 -2.80 11.55 -4.49
N MET A 80 -3.43 10.61 -3.79
CA MET A 80 -3.56 9.22 -4.23
C MET A 80 -4.35 9.10 -5.54
N LEU A 81 -5.48 9.80 -5.67
CA LEU A 81 -6.27 9.81 -6.92
C LEU A 81 -5.46 10.39 -8.09
N LEU A 82 -4.72 11.47 -7.87
CA LEU A 82 -3.84 12.06 -8.89
C LEU A 82 -2.73 11.10 -9.30
N ILE A 83 -2.11 10.41 -8.33
CA ILE A 83 -1.09 9.39 -8.62
C ILE A 83 -1.70 8.23 -9.39
N PHE A 84 -2.88 7.72 -9.04
CA PHE A 84 -3.53 6.64 -9.78
C PHE A 84 -3.79 7.03 -11.23
N LEU A 85 -4.37 8.21 -11.47
CA LEU A 85 -4.66 8.67 -12.83
C LEU A 85 -3.38 8.87 -13.65
N THR A 86 -2.37 9.54 -13.06
CA THR A 86 -1.06 9.73 -13.75
C THR A 86 -0.29 8.44 -13.94
N ALA A 87 -0.40 7.49 -13.02
CA ALA A 87 0.15 6.14 -13.14
C ALA A 87 -0.42 5.41 -14.35
N GLY A 88 -1.76 5.40 -14.46
CA GLY A 88 -2.46 4.80 -15.58
C GLY A 88 -2.05 5.43 -16.91
N ILE A 89 -2.04 6.77 -16.98
CA ILE A 89 -1.58 7.50 -18.15
C ILE A 89 -0.13 7.14 -18.49
N PHE A 90 0.77 7.09 -17.50
CA PHE A 90 2.17 6.72 -17.72
C PHE A 90 2.29 5.34 -18.35
N VAL A 91 1.59 4.33 -17.81
CA VAL A 91 1.56 2.96 -18.36
C VAL A 91 1.00 2.97 -19.79
N GLY A 92 -0.08 3.70 -20.05
CA GLY A 92 -0.66 3.86 -21.39
C GLY A 92 0.31 4.51 -22.38
N VAL A 93 1.11 5.49 -21.94
CA VAL A 93 2.11 6.18 -22.77
C VAL A 93 3.27 5.27 -23.13
N VAL A 94 3.94 4.71 -22.12
CA VAL A 94 5.17 3.92 -22.34
C VAL A 94 4.87 2.55 -22.93
N GLY A 95 3.63 2.05 -22.73
CA GLY A 95 3.15 0.79 -23.25
C GLY A 95 3.88 -0.42 -22.66
N ARG A 96 3.46 -1.61 -23.09
CA ARG A 96 4.11 -2.88 -22.71
C ARG A 96 5.55 -2.96 -23.18
N SER A 97 5.84 -2.43 -24.37
CA SER A 97 7.17 -2.49 -25.01
C SER A 97 8.28 -1.84 -24.18
N SER A 98 7.98 -0.72 -23.49
CA SER A 98 8.96 -0.09 -22.60
C SER A 98 9.22 -0.91 -21.34
N ALA A 99 8.17 -1.45 -20.72
CA ALA A 99 8.31 -2.32 -19.54
C ALA A 99 9.05 -3.62 -19.88
N GLU A 100 8.72 -4.22 -21.02
CA GLU A 100 9.42 -5.36 -21.63
C GLU A 100 10.89 -5.05 -21.90
N SER A 101 11.20 -3.89 -22.50
CA SER A 101 12.59 -3.47 -22.73
C SER A 101 13.40 -3.40 -21.43
N VAL A 102 12.80 -2.90 -20.34
CA VAL A 102 13.46 -2.89 -19.01
C VAL A 102 13.65 -4.31 -18.48
N ALA A 103 12.63 -5.16 -18.59
CA ALA A 103 12.69 -6.54 -18.12
C ALA A 103 13.74 -7.37 -18.89
N TYR A 104 13.73 -7.32 -20.23
CA TYR A 104 14.69 -8.03 -21.07
C TYR A 104 16.10 -7.50 -20.90
N PHE A 105 16.29 -6.18 -20.77
CA PHE A 105 17.59 -5.62 -20.41
C PHE A 105 18.07 -6.16 -19.07
N MET A 106 17.21 -6.19 -18.03
CA MET A 106 17.55 -6.77 -16.74
C MET A 106 17.92 -8.25 -16.86
N LEU A 107 17.17 -9.04 -17.63
CA LEU A 107 17.40 -10.48 -17.83
C LEU A 107 18.63 -10.79 -18.70
N SER A 108 19.14 -9.83 -19.48
CA SER A 108 20.37 -10.00 -20.26
C SER A 108 21.63 -9.87 -19.40
N ILE A 109 21.55 -9.12 -18.29
CA ILE A 109 22.66 -8.91 -17.35
C ILE A 109 22.56 -9.74 -16.07
N ILE A 110 21.35 -10.14 -15.67
CA ILE A 110 21.08 -10.88 -14.43
C ILE A 110 20.44 -12.23 -14.76
N PRO A 111 20.93 -13.35 -14.21
CA PRO A 111 20.29 -14.64 -14.42
C PRO A 111 18.84 -14.61 -13.94
N ALA A 112 17.91 -15.14 -14.76
CA ALA A 112 16.47 -15.07 -14.48
C ALA A 112 16.09 -15.56 -13.08
N ARG A 113 16.80 -16.55 -12.51
CA ARG A 113 16.57 -17.04 -11.15
C ARG A 113 16.68 -15.98 -10.05
N PHE A 114 17.33 -14.85 -10.31
CA PHE A 114 17.45 -13.73 -9.38
C PHE A 114 16.49 -12.58 -9.67
N SER A 115 15.73 -12.61 -10.77
CA SER A 115 14.93 -11.46 -11.25
C SER A 115 13.90 -10.99 -10.21
N VAL A 116 13.16 -11.91 -9.59
CA VAL A 116 12.17 -11.61 -8.55
C VAL A 116 12.82 -10.98 -7.31
N ALA A 117 14.00 -11.48 -6.92
CA ALA A 117 14.77 -10.92 -5.81
C ALA A 117 15.26 -9.50 -6.12
N VAL A 118 15.69 -9.26 -7.37
CA VAL A 118 16.07 -7.92 -7.85
C VAL A 118 14.88 -6.96 -7.82
N LEU A 119 13.70 -7.40 -8.27
CA LEU A 119 12.48 -6.59 -8.18
C LEU A 119 12.18 -6.17 -6.73
N PHE A 120 12.31 -7.09 -5.77
CA PHE A 120 12.15 -6.77 -4.34
C PHE A 120 13.17 -5.72 -3.88
N VAL A 121 14.47 -5.91 -4.17
CA VAL A 121 15.54 -5.00 -3.75
C VAL A 121 15.42 -3.62 -4.39
N VAL A 122 15.10 -3.55 -5.68
CA VAL A 122 14.85 -2.29 -6.38
C VAL A 122 13.64 -1.59 -5.76
N ALA A 123 12.56 -2.30 -5.48
CA ALA A 123 11.39 -1.74 -4.80
C ALA A 123 11.73 -1.20 -3.40
N CYS A 124 12.54 -1.91 -2.61
CA CYS A 124 13.05 -1.41 -1.33
C CYS A 124 13.76 -0.07 -1.48
N PHE A 125 14.69 0.02 -2.42
CA PHE A 125 15.51 1.22 -2.61
C PHE A 125 14.69 2.40 -3.13
N VAL A 126 13.91 2.17 -4.19
CA VAL A 126 13.07 3.18 -4.83
C VAL A 126 12.05 3.73 -3.84
N SER A 127 11.36 2.86 -3.09
CA SER A 127 10.35 3.34 -2.14
C SER A 127 10.96 4.07 -0.94
N THR A 128 12.13 3.65 -0.46
CA THR A 128 12.85 4.36 0.62
C THR A 128 13.22 5.78 0.18
N ALA A 129 13.65 5.94 -1.07
CA ALA A 129 14.12 7.21 -1.60
C ALA A 129 12.97 8.13 -2.05
N MET A 130 11.95 7.58 -2.72
CA MET A 130 10.73 8.31 -3.13
C MET A 130 9.86 8.70 -1.95
N GLY A 131 9.91 7.92 -0.87
CA GLY A 131 9.03 8.08 0.28
C GLY A 131 7.56 7.75 0.00
N THR A 132 7.28 6.96 -1.03
CA THR A 132 5.94 6.41 -1.29
C THR A 132 5.99 4.97 -1.75
N SER A 133 5.09 4.17 -1.21
CA SER A 133 4.83 2.80 -1.65
C SER A 133 4.02 2.75 -2.94
N VAL A 134 2.95 3.55 -3.04
CA VAL A 134 2.04 3.58 -4.20
C VAL A 134 2.80 3.89 -5.48
N GLY A 135 3.61 4.95 -5.49
CA GLY A 135 4.41 5.33 -6.66
C GLY A 135 5.40 4.26 -7.07
N THR A 136 6.00 3.57 -6.09
CA THR A 136 6.95 2.48 -6.37
C THR A 136 6.26 1.27 -6.99
N ILE A 137 5.09 0.89 -6.47
CA ILE A 137 4.28 -0.21 -7.01
C ILE A 137 3.83 0.10 -8.43
N THR A 138 3.30 1.30 -8.68
CA THR A 138 2.95 1.78 -10.02
C THR A 138 4.10 1.59 -11.01
N LEU A 139 5.31 2.01 -10.60
CA LEU A 139 6.47 2.04 -11.47
C LEU A 139 7.01 0.64 -11.78
N LEU A 140 7.07 -0.22 -10.77
CA LEU A 140 7.77 -1.50 -10.89
C LEU A 140 6.84 -2.64 -11.31
N THR A 141 5.53 -2.55 -11.07
CA THR A 141 4.59 -3.61 -11.42
C THR A 141 4.64 -3.97 -12.91
N PRO A 142 4.66 -3.03 -13.87
CA PRO A 142 4.80 -3.38 -15.28
C PRO A 142 6.05 -4.17 -15.62
N ILE A 143 7.18 -3.83 -14.99
CA ILE A 143 8.43 -4.58 -15.14
C ILE A 143 8.26 -5.98 -14.55
N GLY A 144 7.60 -6.10 -13.40
CA GLY A 144 7.30 -7.39 -12.76
C GLY A 144 6.41 -8.30 -13.62
N VAL A 145 5.44 -7.74 -14.34
CA VAL A 145 4.61 -8.47 -15.31
C VAL A 145 5.47 -9.00 -16.45
N ALA A 146 6.25 -8.13 -17.09
CA ALA A 146 7.12 -8.54 -18.19
C ALA A 146 8.18 -9.59 -17.76
N VAL A 147 8.70 -9.50 -16.53
CA VAL A 147 9.60 -10.52 -15.96
C VAL A 147 8.89 -11.86 -15.76
N ALA A 148 7.64 -11.84 -15.29
CA ALA A 148 6.84 -13.05 -15.13
C ALA A 148 6.65 -13.77 -16.48
N ASP A 149 6.26 -13.02 -17.51
CA ASP A 149 6.05 -13.55 -18.86
C ASP A 149 7.35 -14.08 -19.49
N ALA A 150 8.45 -13.33 -19.36
CA ALA A 150 9.73 -13.66 -19.98
C ALA A 150 10.46 -14.86 -19.34
N SER A 151 10.27 -15.06 -18.03
CA SER A 151 11.00 -16.06 -17.23
C SER A 151 10.15 -17.25 -16.77
N GLY A 152 8.82 -17.17 -16.93
CA GLY A 152 7.87 -18.18 -16.44
C GLY A 152 7.63 -18.14 -14.93
N PHE A 153 7.97 -17.03 -14.25
CA PHE A 153 7.62 -16.89 -12.83
C PHE A 153 6.12 -16.68 -12.65
N ASN A 154 5.58 -17.17 -11.55
CA ASN A 154 4.21 -16.90 -11.16
C ASN A 154 4.02 -15.39 -10.94
N LEU A 155 3.12 -14.78 -11.72
CA LEU A 155 2.83 -13.35 -11.69
C LEU A 155 2.53 -12.81 -10.26
N PRO A 156 1.67 -13.46 -9.45
CA PRO A 156 1.48 -13.09 -8.05
C PRO A 156 2.76 -13.01 -7.22
N LEU A 157 3.77 -13.85 -7.46
CA LEU A 157 5.05 -13.78 -6.75
C LEU A 157 5.84 -12.52 -7.13
N CYS A 158 5.88 -12.16 -8.41
CA CYS A 158 6.55 -10.94 -8.89
C CYS A 158 5.90 -9.69 -8.28
N VAL A 159 4.56 -9.61 -8.36
CA VAL A 159 3.78 -8.48 -7.83
C VAL A 159 3.93 -8.37 -6.31
N ALA A 160 3.79 -9.49 -5.58
CA ALA A 160 3.93 -9.49 -4.13
C ALA A 160 5.35 -9.11 -3.66
N SER A 161 6.39 -9.46 -4.45
CA SER A 161 7.77 -9.06 -4.17
C SER A 161 7.97 -7.55 -4.35
N ILE A 162 7.40 -6.96 -5.40
CA ILE A 162 7.42 -5.50 -5.59
C ILE A 162 6.66 -4.80 -4.45
N MET A 163 5.45 -5.26 -4.12
CA MET A 163 4.67 -4.71 -3.01
C MET A 163 5.43 -4.83 -1.69
N GLY A 164 6.04 -5.97 -1.41
CA GLY A 164 6.84 -6.18 -0.21
C GLY A 164 8.01 -5.20 -0.11
N GLY A 165 8.76 -5.00 -1.20
CA GLY A 165 9.84 -4.03 -1.22
C GLY A 165 9.35 -2.58 -1.09
N ALA A 166 8.23 -2.26 -1.73
CA ALA A 166 7.62 -0.94 -1.58
C ALA A 166 7.16 -0.68 -0.13
N MET A 167 6.60 -1.68 0.55
CA MET A 167 6.24 -1.56 1.97
C MET A 167 7.46 -1.42 2.87
N PHE A 168 8.58 -2.08 2.54
CA PHE A 168 9.84 -1.85 3.25
C PHE A 168 10.29 -0.39 3.19
N GLY A 169 10.27 0.20 1.99
CA GLY A 169 10.69 1.58 1.82
C GLY A 169 9.75 2.59 2.48
N ASP A 170 8.44 2.37 2.41
CA ASP A 170 7.41 3.18 3.08
C ASP A 170 7.67 3.27 4.60
N ASN A 171 8.02 2.14 5.22
CA ASN A 171 8.30 2.05 6.65
C ASN A 171 9.63 2.71 7.06
N LEU A 172 10.61 2.80 6.15
CA LEU A 172 11.92 3.38 6.42
C LEU A 172 12.13 4.80 5.87
N SER A 173 11.20 5.33 5.09
CA SER A 173 11.34 6.67 4.52
C SER A 173 11.41 7.75 5.61
N PHE A 174 12.34 8.70 5.42
CA PHE A 174 12.45 9.89 6.27
C PHE A 174 11.44 10.98 5.92
N ILE A 175 10.89 10.96 4.71
CA ILE A 175 10.13 12.06 4.11
C ILE A 175 8.65 11.66 3.90
N SER A 176 8.24 10.45 4.30
CA SER A 176 6.86 10.00 4.15
C SER A 176 5.90 10.69 5.13
N ASP A 177 4.67 10.96 4.67
CA ASP A 177 3.61 11.56 5.48
C ASP A 177 3.29 10.70 6.72
N THR A 178 3.40 9.38 6.61
CA THR A 178 3.25 8.42 7.72
C THR A 178 4.31 8.63 8.80
N THR A 179 5.58 8.77 8.41
CA THR A 179 6.70 9.05 9.32
C THR A 179 6.50 10.38 10.03
N ILE A 180 6.12 11.42 9.29
CA ILE A 180 5.88 12.76 9.85
C ILE A 180 4.71 12.72 10.85
N ALA A 181 3.59 12.09 10.49
CA ALA A 181 2.42 11.94 11.34
C ALA A 181 2.72 11.17 12.63
N ALA A 182 3.45 10.05 12.53
CA ALA A 182 3.83 9.23 13.68
C ALA A 182 4.74 10.02 14.64
N CYS A 183 5.79 10.64 14.10
CA CYS A 183 6.80 11.34 14.89
C CYS A 183 6.25 12.61 15.56
N ASN A 184 5.50 13.44 14.82
CA ASN A 184 4.97 14.70 15.35
C ASN A 184 3.98 14.47 16.49
N GLY A 185 3.08 13.49 16.36
CA GLY A 185 2.12 13.23 17.42
C GLY A 185 2.76 12.62 18.68
N GLN A 186 3.81 11.81 18.53
CA GLN A 186 4.55 11.25 19.66
C GLN A 186 5.61 12.20 20.24
N GLY A 187 6.01 13.25 19.51
CA GLY A 187 7.05 14.19 19.93
C GLY A 187 8.46 13.60 19.89
N CYS A 188 8.76 12.72 18.93
CA CYS A 188 10.10 12.16 18.73
C CYS A 188 10.75 12.64 17.43
N ALA A 189 12.08 12.63 17.37
CA ALA A 189 12.80 12.93 16.14
C ALA A 189 12.64 11.80 15.11
N MET A 190 12.47 12.15 13.83
CA MET A 190 12.36 11.18 12.73
C MET A 190 13.57 10.23 12.66
N LYS A 191 14.77 10.73 12.99
CA LYS A 191 15.99 9.93 13.06
C LYS A 191 15.92 8.81 14.11
N ASP A 192 15.28 9.06 15.24
CA ASP A 192 15.14 8.06 16.30
C ASP A 192 14.13 6.98 15.90
N LYS A 193 13.02 7.39 15.26
CA LYS A 193 12.05 6.47 14.65
C LYS A 193 12.70 5.62 13.56
N PHE A 194 13.45 6.23 12.64
CA PHE A 194 14.15 5.51 11.57
C PHE A 194 15.04 4.40 12.13
N ARG A 195 15.84 4.72 13.16
CA ARG A 195 16.70 3.74 13.82
C ARG A 195 15.90 2.61 14.45
N ALA A 196 14.77 2.92 15.09
CA ALA A 196 13.89 1.90 15.66
C ALA A 196 13.31 0.99 14.56
N ASN A 197 12.74 1.57 13.51
CA ASN A 197 12.18 0.82 12.38
C ASN A 197 13.23 -0.02 11.67
N PHE A 198 14.46 0.48 11.49
CA PHE A 198 15.53 -0.26 10.83
C PHE A 198 15.79 -1.61 11.51
N TRP A 199 15.80 -1.65 12.84
CA TRP A 199 15.97 -2.90 13.60
C TRP A 199 14.80 -3.88 13.50
N ILE A 200 13.64 -3.42 13.04
CA ILE A 200 12.45 -4.24 12.82
C ILE A 200 12.39 -4.69 11.34
N ALA A 201 12.49 -3.72 10.43
CA ALA A 201 12.32 -3.92 8.99
C ALA A 201 13.49 -4.65 8.33
N PHE A 202 14.73 -4.37 8.72
CA PHE A 202 15.90 -4.95 8.06
C PHE A 202 15.99 -6.48 8.24
N PRO A 203 15.80 -7.05 9.45
CA PRO A 203 15.70 -8.51 9.60
C PRO A 203 14.57 -9.12 8.77
N ALA A 204 13.40 -8.49 8.76
CA ALA A 204 12.26 -8.95 7.96
C ALA A 204 12.56 -8.95 6.45
N ALA A 205 13.24 -7.92 5.95
CA ALA A 205 13.65 -7.82 4.55
C ALA A 205 14.67 -8.89 4.16
N ILE A 206 15.66 -9.17 5.02
CA ILE A 206 16.63 -10.25 4.77
C ILE A 206 15.92 -11.60 4.67
N VAL A 207 15.05 -11.93 5.63
CA VAL A 207 14.32 -13.20 5.61
C VAL A 207 13.40 -13.27 4.39
N THR A 208 12.77 -12.16 4.01
CA THR A 208 11.93 -12.09 2.80
C THR A 208 12.76 -12.37 1.55
N LEU A 209 13.93 -11.74 1.42
CA LEU A 209 14.83 -11.95 0.30
C LEU A 209 15.26 -13.42 0.20
N ILE A 210 15.58 -14.07 1.33
CA ILE A 210 15.90 -15.49 1.37
C ILE A 210 14.72 -16.34 0.91
N VAL A 211 13.51 -16.07 1.40
CA VAL A 211 12.30 -16.81 1.00
C VAL A 211 12.01 -16.65 -0.49
N ILE A 212 12.15 -15.43 -1.02
CA ILE A 212 11.99 -15.15 -2.45
C ILE A 212 13.03 -15.94 -3.25
N LEU A 213 14.30 -15.92 -2.87
CA LEU A 213 15.35 -16.67 -3.54
C LEU A 213 15.06 -18.17 -3.52
N VAL A 214 14.73 -18.75 -2.36
CA VAL A 214 14.40 -20.18 -2.25
C VAL A 214 13.24 -20.54 -3.18
N LYS A 215 12.17 -19.74 -3.21
CA LYS A 215 11.07 -19.94 -4.17
C LYS A 215 11.55 -19.83 -5.61
N SER A 216 12.33 -18.80 -5.95
CA SER A 216 12.81 -18.58 -7.31
C SER A 216 13.74 -19.69 -7.82
N PHE A 217 14.55 -20.30 -6.94
CA PHE A 217 15.39 -21.45 -7.29
C PHE A 217 14.59 -22.74 -7.47
N ASN A 218 13.48 -22.89 -6.73
CA ASN A 218 12.59 -24.05 -6.84
C ASN A 218 11.58 -23.94 -8.00
N THR A 219 11.43 -22.76 -8.61
CA THR A 219 10.59 -22.59 -9.80
C THR A 219 11.29 -23.18 -11.02
N GLU A 220 10.58 -24.04 -11.74
CA GLU A 220 10.96 -24.44 -13.10
C GLU A 220 10.73 -23.26 -14.04
N ILE A 221 11.82 -22.58 -14.42
CA ILE A 221 11.78 -21.51 -15.41
C ILE A 221 11.65 -22.13 -16.81
N GLY A 222 10.61 -21.73 -17.54
CA GLY A 222 10.24 -22.28 -18.86
C GLY A 222 11.16 -21.89 -20.02
N GLY A 223 12.46 -21.76 -19.77
CA GLY A 223 13.40 -21.05 -20.64
C GLY A 223 13.22 -19.53 -20.53
N VAL A 224 14.30 -18.76 -20.71
CA VAL A 224 14.21 -17.30 -20.82
C VAL A 224 13.91 -17.00 -22.28
N VAL A 225 12.75 -16.41 -22.55
CA VAL A 225 12.47 -15.90 -23.89
C VAL A 225 13.31 -14.63 -24.07
N GLN A 226 14.42 -14.73 -24.79
CA GLN A 226 15.24 -13.57 -25.12
C GLN A 226 14.64 -12.85 -26.33
N HIS A 227 14.07 -11.68 -26.06
CA HIS A 227 13.66 -10.72 -27.08
C HIS A 227 14.65 -9.56 -27.15
N ASP A 228 14.73 -8.92 -28.31
CA ASP A 228 15.45 -7.66 -28.46
C ASP A 228 14.81 -6.57 -27.59
N TYR A 229 15.63 -5.79 -26.89
CA TYR A 229 15.19 -4.65 -26.08
C TYR A 229 15.67 -3.33 -26.67
N ASN A 230 14.87 -2.27 -26.49
CA ASN A 230 15.23 -0.94 -26.98
C ASN A 230 15.68 -0.04 -25.81
N MET A 231 16.97 0.34 -25.82
CA MET A 231 17.53 1.20 -24.77
C MET A 231 16.87 2.58 -24.68
N ILE A 232 16.33 3.11 -25.78
CA ILE A 232 15.65 4.41 -25.78
C ILE A 232 14.31 4.31 -25.04
N GLN A 233 13.59 3.19 -25.18
CA GLN A 233 12.32 2.95 -24.48
C GLN A 233 12.48 2.73 -22.97
N ILE A 234 13.71 2.48 -22.49
CA ILE A 234 14.03 2.38 -21.06
C ILE A 234 14.11 3.76 -20.40
N ILE A 235 14.39 4.82 -21.16
CA ILE A 235 14.65 6.17 -20.65
C ILE A 235 13.51 6.71 -19.78
N PRO A 236 12.21 6.61 -20.14
CA PRO A 236 11.14 7.11 -19.28
C PRO A 236 11.14 6.45 -17.90
N TYR A 237 11.34 5.12 -17.82
CA TYR A 237 11.47 4.40 -16.56
C TYR A 237 12.69 4.86 -15.76
N VAL A 238 13.84 5.04 -16.41
CA VAL A 238 15.06 5.52 -15.74
C VAL A 238 14.88 6.94 -15.19
N LEU A 239 14.23 7.83 -15.93
CA LEU A 239 13.92 9.18 -15.46
C LEU A 239 13.00 9.16 -14.25
N VAL A 240 11.97 8.30 -14.27
CA VAL A 240 11.05 8.15 -13.13
C VAL A 240 11.78 7.55 -11.92
N LEU A 241 12.60 6.52 -12.12
CA LEU A 241 13.40 5.91 -11.06
C LEU A 241 14.39 6.90 -10.45
N ILE A 242 15.15 7.62 -11.27
CA ILE A 242 16.12 8.61 -10.80
C ILE A 242 15.42 9.78 -10.10
N GLY A 243 14.37 10.34 -10.71
CA GLY A 243 13.61 11.44 -10.10
C GLY A 243 13.01 11.02 -8.76
N GLY A 244 12.55 9.78 -8.67
CA GLY A 244 12.12 9.17 -7.43
C GLY A 244 13.23 9.02 -6.39
N ILE A 245 14.41 8.56 -6.80
CA ILE A 245 15.58 8.40 -5.93
C ILE A 245 16.10 9.75 -5.41
N VAL A 246 16.02 10.79 -6.24
CA VAL A 246 16.39 12.17 -5.86
C VAL A 246 15.40 12.77 -4.85
N GLY A 247 14.23 12.15 -4.65
CA GLY A 247 13.22 12.59 -3.69
C GLY A 247 12.23 13.61 -4.24
N PHE A 248 12.07 13.69 -5.56
CA PHE A 248 11.01 14.51 -6.16
C PHE A 248 9.63 13.91 -5.89
N ASN A 249 8.61 14.77 -5.84
CA ASN A 249 7.24 14.34 -5.66
C ASN A 249 6.82 13.41 -6.80
N VAL A 250 6.27 12.25 -6.44
CA VAL A 250 5.93 11.18 -7.39
C VAL A 250 4.98 11.64 -8.49
N PHE A 251 4.02 12.50 -8.18
CA PHE A 251 3.15 13.08 -9.20
C PHE A 251 3.97 13.83 -10.27
N VAL A 252 4.92 14.67 -9.85
CA VAL A 252 5.81 15.40 -10.77
C VAL A 252 6.69 14.44 -11.56
N VAL A 253 7.23 13.43 -10.90
CA VAL A 253 8.10 12.42 -11.53
C VAL A 253 7.31 11.64 -12.60
N LEU A 254 6.07 11.23 -12.33
CA LEU A 254 5.20 10.56 -13.31
C LEU A 254 4.88 11.48 -14.49
N ILE A 255 4.66 12.78 -14.29
CA ILE A 255 4.48 13.74 -15.39
C ILE A 255 5.74 13.83 -16.27
N VAL A 256 6.94 13.86 -15.67
CA VAL A 256 8.20 13.81 -16.43
C VAL A 256 8.31 12.50 -17.22
N GLY A 257 7.92 11.37 -16.62
CA GLY A 257 7.83 10.07 -17.29
C GLY A 257 6.86 10.08 -18.47
N ILE A 258 5.68 10.66 -18.31
CA ILE A 258 4.66 10.81 -19.36
C ILE A 258 5.19 11.66 -20.50
N VAL A 259 5.76 12.83 -20.22
CA VAL A 259 6.24 13.74 -21.27
C VAL A 259 7.40 13.10 -22.04
N SER A 260 8.38 12.54 -21.33
CA SER A 260 9.52 11.86 -21.96
C SER A 260 9.09 10.63 -22.74
N GLY A 261 8.20 9.80 -22.18
CA GLY A 261 7.62 8.63 -22.83
C GLY A 261 6.88 9.00 -24.11
N SER A 262 6.02 10.01 -24.08
CA SER A 262 5.29 10.48 -25.25
C SER A 262 6.22 10.92 -26.37
N ILE A 263 7.27 11.70 -26.05
CA ILE A 263 8.26 12.13 -27.03
C ILE A 263 8.97 10.92 -27.64
N ILE A 264 9.42 9.98 -26.81
CA ILE A 264 10.18 8.81 -27.25
C ILE A 264 9.32 7.86 -28.09
N MET A 265 8.11 7.55 -27.66
CA MET A 265 7.23 6.61 -28.36
C MET A 265 6.80 7.13 -29.73
N LEU A 266 6.60 8.46 -29.86
CA LEU A 266 6.35 9.11 -31.15
C LEU A 266 7.61 9.15 -32.02
N ALA A 267 8.75 9.59 -31.46
CA ALA A 267 9.99 9.75 -32.22
C ALA A 267 10.57 8.42 -32.72
N THR A 268 10.36 7.33 -31.98
CA THR A 268 10.78 5.98 -32.37
C THR A 268 9.78 5.28 -33.29
N GLY A 269 8.63 5.90 -33.59
CA GLY A 269 7.59 5.34 -34.44
C GLY A 269 6.87 4.12 -33.84
N GLN A 270 6.98 3.91 -32.52
CA GLN A 270 6.38 2.77 -31.82
C GLN A 270 4.87 2.93 -31.64
N THR A 271 4.41 4.17 -31.49
CA THR A 271 3.00 4.50 -31.34
C THR A 271 2.67 5.71 -32.21
N ALA A 272 1.55 5.65 -32.95
CA ALA A 272 1.06 6.82 -33.68
C ALA A 272 0.50 7.88 -32.72
N ALA A 273 0.47 9.15 -33.12
CA ALA A 273 -0.03 10.24 -32.27
C ALA A 273 -1.48 10.05 -31.82
N VAL A 274 -2.33 9.50 -32.68
CA VAL A 274 -3.74 9.20 -32.35
C VAL A 274 -3.83 8.05 -31.35
N ASP A 275 -3.07 6.98 -31.58
CA ASP A 275 -3.05 5.81 -30.69
C ASP A 275 -2.49 6.18 -29.31
N LEU A 276 -1.50 7.08 -29.24
CA LEU A 276 -0.95 7.55 -27.98
C LEU A 276 -2.02 8.24 -27.12
N LEU A 277 -2.86 9.10 -27.72
CA LEU A 277 -3.97 9.74 -27.00
C LEU A 277 -5.01 8.72 -26.51
N THR A 278 -5.33 7.73 -27.35
CA THR A 278 -6.23 6.64 -26.97
C THR A 278 -5.64 5.82 -25.81
N ASN A 279 -4.35 5.49 -25.86
CA ASN A 279 -3.67 4.72 -24.81
C ASN A 279 -3.57 5.51 -23.49
N MET A 280 -3.34 6.82 -23.56
CA MET A 280 -3.42 7.69 -22.37
C MET A 280 -4.83 7.63 -21.75
N GLY A 281 -5.87 7.65 -22.59
CA GLY A 281 -7.26 7.52 -22.16
C GLY A 281 -7.57 6.15 -21.55
N SER A 282 -7.14 5.05 -22.19
CA SER A 282 -7.33 3.70 -21.66
C SER A 282 -6.61 3.52 -20.32
N GLY A 283 -5.36 3.98 -20.24
CA GLY A 283 -4.56 3.90 -19.03
C GLY A 283 -5.20 4.65 -17.87
N ALA A 284 -5.72 5.86 -18.11
CA ALA A 284 -6.49 6.59 -17.10
C ALA A 284 -7.77 5.82 -16.70
N ALA A 285 -8.49 5.24 -17.68
CA ALA A 285 -9.73 4.51 -17.44
C ALA A 285 -9.51 3.22 -16.63
N GLY A 286 -8.40 2.52 -16.83
CA GLY A 286 -7.99 1.35 -16.04
C GLY A 286 -7.83 1.64 -14.54
N MET A 287 -7.71 2.92 -14.17
CA MET A 287 -7.56 3.39 -12.79
C MET A 287 -8.87 3.90 -12.18
N PHE A 288 -9.99 3.93 -12.93
CA PHE A 288 -11.27 4.47 -12.47
C PHE A 288 -11.89 3.66 -11.34
N GLU A 289 -11.89 2.33 -11.43
CA GLU A 289 -12.48 1.47 -10.39
C GLU A 289 -11.74 1.66 -9.06
N THR A 290 -10.42 1.57 -9.09
CA THR A 290 -9.55 1.78 -7.92
C THR A 290 -9.69 3.19 -7.34
N SER A 291 -9.81 4.21 -8.20
CA SER A 291 -10.11 5.59 -7.78
C SER A 291 -11.48 5.72 -7.13
N MET A 292 -12.50 5.03 -7.66
CA MET A 292 -13.84 5.01 -7.07
C MET A 292 -13.85 4.32 -5.71
N VAL A 293 -13.17 3.18 -5.59
CA VAL A 293 -13.02 2.47 -4.31
C VAL A 293 -12.39 3.38 -3.26
N ALA A 294 -11.32 4.09 -3.60
CA ALA A 294 -10.70 5.07 -2.71
C ALA A 294 -11.66 6.15 -2.21
N VAL A 295 -12.46 6.73 -3.11
CA VAL A 295 -13.49 7.73 -2.78
C VAL A 295 -14.54 7.13 -1.84
N LEU A 296 -15.05 5.93 -2.13
CA LEU A 296 -16.07 5.27 -1.32
C LEU A 296 -15.55 4.89 0.07
N VAL A 297 -14.31 4.40 0.17
CA VAL A 297 -13.67 4.13 1.47
C VAL A 297 -13.58 5.42 2.28
N ALA A 298 -13.04 6.50 1.71
CA ALA A 298 -12.91 7.78 2.42
C ALA A 298 -14.26 8.35 2.90
N ALA A 299 -15.29 8.24 2.07
CA ALA A 299 -16.65 8.63 2.41
C ALA A 299 -17.21 7.79 3.58
N MET A 300 -17.11 6.46 3.48
CA MET A 300 -17.55 5.54 4.54
C MET A 300 -16.84 5.83 5.86
N CYS A 301 -15.51 5.98 5.83
CA CYS A 301 -14.68 6.23 7.01
C CYS A 301 -15.06 7.52 7.72
N SER A 302 -15.47 8.54 6.96
CA SER A 302 -15.90 9.81 7.53
C SER A 302 -17.20 9.68 8.31
N LEU A 303 -18.15 8.87 7.84
CA LEU A 303 -19.35 8.53 8.60
C LEU A 303 -19.02 7.72 9.86
N ILE A 304 -18.16 6.71 9.76
CA ILE A 304 -17.74 5.88 10.90
C ILE A 304 -17.08 6.75 11.99
N ARG A 305 -16.20 7.66 11.58
CA ARG A 305 -15.55 8.64 12.46
C ARG A 305 -16.57 9.58 13.09
N GLU A 306 -17.53 10.08 12.31
CA GLU A 306 -18.56 10.97 12.83
C GLU A 306 -19.41 10.28 13.91
N TYR A 307 -19.70 9.00 13.72
CA TYR A 307 -20.59 8.23 14.58
C TYR A 307 -19.93 7.62 15.81
N GLY A 308 -18.63 7.86 16.03
CA GLY A 308 -17.90 7.41 17.22
C GLY A 308 -17.34 5.99 17.14
N GLY A 309 -17.19 5.44 15.92
CA GLY A 309 -16.67 4.09 15.71
C GLY A 309 -15.21 3.93 16.07
N PHE A 310 -14.40 4.96 15.82
CA PHE A 310 -12.98 4.93 16.17
C PHE A 310 -12.80 4.98 17.69
N GLU A 311 -13.53 5.83 18.40
CA GLU A 311 -13.53 5.88 19.86
C GLU A 311 -13.95 4.53 20.49
N ALA A 312 -14.83 3.78 19.82
CA ALA A 312 -15.19 2.43 20.26
C ALA A 312 -14.01 1.45 20.15
N LEU A 313 -13.34 1.40 18.99
CA LEU A 313 -12.13 0.59 18.80
C LEU A 313 -11.05 0.94 19.85
N LEU A 314 -10.84 2.25 20.07
CA LEU A 314 -9.89 2.77 21.04
C LEU A 314 -10.20 2.31 22.47
N SER A 315 -11.47 2.39 22.89
CA SER A 315 -11.90 1.97 24.23
C SER A 315 -11.77 0.47 24.47
N ALA A 316 -12.03 -0.35 23.43
CA ALA A 316 -11.90 -1.80 23.50
C ALA A 316 -10.43 -2.21 23.70
N ILE A 317 -9.50 -1.58 22.98
CA ILE A 317 -8.08 -1.90 23.05
C ILE A 317 -7.49 -1.52 24.42
N LYS A 318 -7.77 -0.32 24.94
CA LYS A 318 -7.33 0.08 26.29
C LYS A 318 -7.82 -0.87 27.40
N LYS A 319 -9.00 -1.48 27.23
CA LYS A 319 -9.55 -2.41 28.23
C LYS A 319 -8.80 -3.74 28.27
N VAL A 320 -8.30 -4.21 27.12
CA VAL A 320 -7.70 -5.53 26.94
C VAL A 320 -6.20 -5.52 27.21
N PHE A 321 -5.49 -4.49 26.73
CA PHE A 321 -4.03 -4.48 26.72
C PHE A 321 -3.46 -3.64 27.86
N LYS A 322 -2.71 -4.28 28.77
CA LYS A 322 -2.12 -3.64 29.96
C LYS A 322 -0.62 -3.93 30.10
N GLY A 323 0.10 -3.02 30.75
CA GLY A 323 1.55 -3.13 31.00
C GLY A 323 2.37 -2.82 29.75
N ASP A 324 3.70 -2.80 29.85
CA ASP A 324 4.61 -2.38 28.77
C ASP A 324 4.42 -3.19 27.47
N LYS A 325 4.61 -4.52 27.52
CA LYS A 325 4.46 -5.40 26.35
C LYS A 325 3.04 -5.40 25.79
N GLY A 326 2.04 -5.44 26.67
CA GLY A 326 0.63 -5.37 26.28
C GLY A 326 0.31 -4.05 25.61
N GLY A 327 0.78 -2.93 26.17
CA GLY A 327 0.59 -1.59 25.63
C GLY A 327 1.21 -1.41 24.26
N GLN A 328 2.43 -1.93 24.03
CA GLN A 328 3.07 -1.92 22.70
C GLN A 328 2.23 -2.68 21.66
N LEU A 329 1.79 -3.89 21.98
CA LEU A 329 0.90 -4.65 21.10
C LEU A 329 -0.44 -3.94 20.90
N GLY A 330 -0.98 -3.31 21.94
CA GLY A 330 -2.21 -2.53 21.89
C GLY A 330 -2.09 -1.32 20.95
N ILE A 331 -0.98 -0.60 20.95
CA ILE A 331 -0.69 0.49 20.00
C ILE A 331 -0.67 -0.04 18.57
N GLY A 332 0.03 -1.15 18.33
CA GLY A 332 0.12 -1.78 17.02
C GLY A 332 -1.23 -2.26 16.49
N LEU A 333 -2.00 -2.98 17.31
CA LEU A 333 -3.34 -3.44 16.95
C LEU A 333 -4.32 -2.28 16.79
N LEU A 334 -4.13 -1.18 17.53
CA LEU A 334 -4.95 0.00 17.38
C LEU A 334 -4.77 0.63 16.01
N VAL A 335 -3.54 0.98 15.65
CA VAL A 335 -3.31 1.59 14.34
C VAL A 335 -3.68 0.60 13.24
N GLY A 336 -3.44 -0.70 13.41
CA GLY A 336 -3.86 -1.73 12.48
C GLY A 336 -5.37 -1.81 12.28
N ALA A 337 -6.15 -1.76 13.36
CA ALA A 337 -7.61 -1.73 13.28
C ALA A 337 -8.12 -0.42 12.65
N MET A 338 -7.50 0.71 12.97
CA MET A 338 -7.79 1.99 12.30
C MET A 338 -7.47 1.90 10.82
N ASP A 339 -6.35 1.29 10.45
CA ASP A 339 -5.88 1.19 9.08
C ASP A 339 -6.72 0.23 8.24
N ILE A 340 -7.11 -0.91 8.80
CA ILE A 340 -8.13 -1.79 8.19
C ILE A 340 -9.45 -1.02 7.97
N ALA A 341 -9.83 -0.17 8.93
CA ALA A 341 -11.05 0.63 8.82
C ALA A 341 -10.91 1.74 7.76
N THR A 342 -9.76 2.42 7.69
CA THR A 342 -9.54 3.62 6.87
C THR A 342 -8.91 3.36 5.50
N ALA A 343 -8.31 2.19 5.31
CA ALA A 343 -7.44 1.82 4.19
C ALA A 343 -6.40 2.90 3.86
N ASN A 344 -5.87 3.58 4.89
CA ASN A 344 -5.00 4.73 4.75
C ASN A 344 -4.12 4.88 5.99
N ASN A 345 -2.83 4.59 5.81
CA ASN A 345 -1.82 4.55 6.86
C ASN A 345 -1.74 5.89 7.58
N THR A 346 -1.68 7.00 6.83
CA THR A 346 -1.49 8.33 7.39
C THR A 346 -2.70 8.71 8.26
N VAL A 347 -3.92 8.49 7.76
CA VAL A 347 -5.14 8.77 8.52
C VAL A 347 -5.22 7.89 9.76
N ALA A 348 -4.93 6.60 9.62
CA ALA A 348 -4.91 5.65 10.73
C ALA A 348 -3.92 6.06 11.83
N ILE A 349 -2.69 6.43 11.45
CA ILE A 349 -1.66 6.92 12.35
C ILE A 349 -2.15 8.18 13.07
N VAL A 350 -2.62 9.21 12.35
CA VAL A 350 -3.07 10.48 12.94
C VAL A 350 -4.19 10.26 13.96
N MET A 351 -5.13 9.36 13.65
CA MET A 351 -6.25 9.05 14.55
C MET A 351 -5.82 8.22 15.77
N ALA A 352 -4.93 7.25 15.59
CA ALA A 352 -4.40 6.44 16.69
C ALA A 352 -3.44 7.23 17.59
N ASN A 353 -2.77 8.25 17.06
CA ASN A 353 -1.63 8.90 17.70
C ASN A 353 -1.92 9.46 19.11
N PRO A 354 -2.98 10.27 19.35
CA PRO A 354 -3.24 10.84 20.67
C PRO A 354 -3.41 9.77 21.76
N ILE A 355 -3.95 8.61 21.38
CA ILE A 355 -4.24 7.52 22.32
C ILE A 355 -3.05 6.60 22.47
N ALA A 356 -2.30 6.36 21.40
CA ALA A 356 -1.00 5.71 21.50
C ALA A 356 -0.05 6.52 22.40
N LYS A 357 -0.14 7.85 22.39
CA LYS A 357 0.63 8.73 23.29
C LYS A 357 0.22 8.54 24.75
N GLU A 358 -1.07 8.56 25.05
CA GLU A 358 -1.57 8.31 26.41
C GLU A 358 -1.19 6.91 26.91
N MET A 359 -1.33 5.88 26.07
CA MET A 359 -0.89 4.52 26.40
C MET A 359 0.63 4.44 26.60
N ALA A 360 1.39 5.18 25.82
CA ALA A 360 2.84 5.23 25.96
C ALA A 360 3.26 5.87 27.28
N GLU A 361 2.56 6.92 27.72
CA GLU A 361 2.76 7.55 29.03
C GLU A 361 2.35 6.60 30.18
N ASP A 362 1.18 5.97 30.09
CA ASP A 362 0.64 5.06 31.13
C ASP A 362 1.49 3.80 31.32
N TYR A 363 2.05 3.25 30.25
CA TYR A 363 2.81 2.00 30.27
C TYR A 363 4.34 2.18 30.18
N GLY A 364 4.83 3.42 30.16
CA GLY A 364 6.26 3.73 30.14
C GLY A 364 6.96 3.40 28.82
N ILE A 365 6.23 3.44 27.70
CA ILE A 365 6.76 3.17 26.36
C ILE A 365 7.40 4.46 25.82
N SER A 366 8.65 4.38 25.36
CA SER A 366 9.33 5.58 24.84
C SER A 366 8.62 6.13 23.58
N PRO A 367 8.60 7.47 23.37
CA PRO A 367 7.99 8.09 22.20
C PRO A 367 8.45 7.51 20.85
N LYS A 368 9.76 7.24 20.70
CA LYS A 368 10.32 6.64 19.48
C LYS A 368 9.80 5.23 19.22
N ARG A 369 9.57 4.44 20.29
CA ARG A 369 8.99 3.09 20.16
C ARG A 369 7.53 3.18 19.75
N SER A 370 6.76 4.04 20.42
CA SER A 370 5.35 4.27 20.05
C SER A 370 5.20 4.73 18.60
N ALA A 371 6.01 5.70 18.16
CA ALA A 371 6.02 6.17 16.77
C ALA A 371 6.40 5.06 15.77
N SER A 372 7.40 4.25 16.13
CA SER A 372 7.81 3.09 15.33
C SER A 372 6.69 2.05 15.19
N LEU A 373 5.97 1.76 16.28
CA LEU A 373 4.86 0.80 16.27
C LEU A 373 3.67 1.32 15.47
N LEU A 374 3.32 2.61 15.63
CA LEU A 374 2.27 3.26 14.83
C LEU A 374 2.53 3.11 13.33
N ASP A 375 3.74 3.46 12.91
CA ASP A 375 4.11 3.42 11.50
C ASP A 375 4.23 1.98 10.97
N THR A 376 4.92 1.11 11.70
CA THR A 376 5.17 -0.27 11.27
C THR A 376 3.89 -1.09 11.17
N PHE A 377 2.99 -0.99 12.15
CA PHE A 377 1.72 -1.72 12.08
C PHE A 377 0.80 -1.18 11.00
N SER A 378 0.73 0.14 10.77
CA SER A 378 0.00 0.65 9.60
C SER A 378 0.56 0.10 8.28
N CYS A 379 1.89 0.00 8.15
CA CYS A 379 2.52 -0.55 6.96
C CYS A 379 2.18 -2.04 6.77
N ILE A 380 2.20 -2.82 7.86
CA ILE A 380 1.83 -4.25 7.85
C ILE A 380 0.40 -4.43 7.36
N PHE A 381 -0.56 -3.77 7.99
CA PHE A 381 -1.98 -3.98 7.70
C PHE A 381 -2.33 -3.44 6.32
N GLN A 382 -1.88 -2.24 5.97
CA GLN A 382 -2.13 -1.66 4.65
C GLN A 382 -1.60 -2.56 3.54
N GLY A 383 -0.39 -3.11 3.69
CA GLY A 383 0.20 -3.98 2.68
C GLY A 383 -0.62 -5.26 2.42
N ILE A 384 -1.40 -5.71 3.40
CA ILE A 384 -2.15 -6.98 3.35
C ILE A 384 -3.61 -6.77 2.91
N ILE A 385 -4.24 -5.63 3.24
CA ILE A 385 -5.68 -5.46 2.98
C ILE A 385 -5.99 -5.44 1.47
N PRO A 386 -6.99 -6.22 1.00
CA PRO A 386 -7.33 -6.31 -0.43
C PRO A 386 -7.73 -4.99 -1.08
N TYR A 387 -8.31 -4.09 -0.29
CA TYR A 387 -8.85 -2.80 -0.70
C TYR A 387 -7.93 -1.62 -0.33
N GLY A 388 -6.70 -1.90 0.10
CA GLY A 388 -5.68 -0.88 0.34
C GLY A 388 -5.13 -0.34 -0.97
N ALA A 389 -4.70 0.92 -0.96
CA ALA A 389 -4.18 1.62 -2.12
C ALA A 389 -3.09 0.85 -2.88
N GLN A 390 -2.17 0.22 -2.14
CA GLN A 390 -1.04 -0.54 -2.63
C GLN A 390 -1.48 -1.78 -3.41
N MET A 391 -2.47 -2.51 -2.88
CA MET A 391 -3.04 -3.69 -3.53
C MET A 391 -3.83 -3.30 -4.77
N LEU A 392 -4.70 -2.30 -4.66
CA LEU A 392 -5.54 -1.85 -5.76
C LEU A 392 -4.71 -1.34 -6.94
N VAL A 393 -3.66 -0.57 -6.68
CA VAL A 393 -2.75 -0.11 -7.76
C VAL A 393 -1.97 -1.24 -8.39
N ALA A 394 -1.52 -2.21 -7.60
CA ALA A 394 -0.84 -3.39 -8.15
C ALA A 394 -1.77 -4.14 -9.11
N ILE A 395 -3.01 -4.41 -8.69
CA ILE A 395 -4.01 -5.11 -9.52
C ILE A 395 -4.36 -4.29 -10.76
N SER A 396 -4.61 -2.99 -10.62
CA SER A 396 -4.92 -2.12 -11.77
C SER A 396 -3.78 -2.05 -12.78
N ALA A 397 -2.53 -1.95 -12.31
CA ALA A 397 -1.36 -1.94 -13.19
C ALA A 397 -1.19 -3.26 -13.95
N VAL A 398 -1.51 -4.39 -13.31
CA VAL A 398 -1.52 -5.72 -13.96
C VAL A 398 -2.66 -5.82 -14.99
N SER A 399 -3.85 -5.34 -14.65
CA SER A 399 -5.03 -5.37 -15.53
C SER A 399 -4.85 -4.54 -16.79
N GLU A 400 -4.19 -3.38 -16.71
CA GLU A 400 -3.88 -2.55 -17.88
C GLU A 400 -2.94 -3.28 -18.86
N LEU A 401 -2.10 -4.16 -18.33
CA LEU A 401 -1.22 -5.04 -19.11
C LEU A 401 -1.95 -6.31 -19.57
N GLY A 402 -3.27 -6.39 -19.44
CA GLY A 402 -4.11 -7.46 -19.97
C GLY A 402 -3.99 -8.80 -19.22
N HIS A 403 -3.54 -8.77 -17.97
CA HIS A 403 -3.52 -9.94 -17.10
C HIS A 403 -4.57 -9.80 -16.01
N GLU A 404 -5.14 -10.93 -15.61
CA GLU A 404 -6.09 -10.99 -14.50
C GLU A 404 -5.40 -11.51 -13.24
N ILE A 405 -5.51 -10.76 -12.15
CA ILE A 405 -5.00 -11.15 -10.84
C ILE A 405 -5.93 -10.64 -9.75
N SER A 406 -6.10 -11.41 -8.69
CA SER A 406 -6.85 -10.99 -7.51
C SER A 406 -5.92 -10.73 -6.31
N ALA A 407 -6.37 -9.90 -5.37
CA ALA A 407 -5.64 -9.67 -4.12
C ALA A 407 -5.33 -10.97 -3.36
N PHE A 408 -6.24 -11.96 -3.44
CA PHE A 408 -6.12 -13.24 -2.75
C PHE A 408 -5.08 -14.18 -3.35
N GLN A 409 -4.65 -13.93 -4.59
CA GLN A 409 -3.50 -14.62 -5.18
C GLN A 409 -2.18 -13.94 -4.78
N ILE A 410 -2.20 -12.63 -4.55
CA ILE A 410 -1.02 -11.84 -4.15
C ILE A 410 -0.69 -12.04 -2.67
N ILE A 411 -1.71 -11.96 -1.78
CA ILE A 411 -1.54 -12.02 -0.31
C ILE A 411 -0.70 -13.22 0.16
N PRO A 412 -0.91 -14.46 -0.33
CA PRO A 412 -0.10 -15.62 0.09
C PRO A 412 1.39 -15.52 -0.28
N ASN A 413 1.75 -14.68 -1.24
CA ASN A 413 3.13 -14.43 -1.65
C ASN A 413 3.72 -13.16 -1.03
N LEU A 414 2.93 -12.42 -0.24
CA LEU A 414 3.28 -11.14 0.35
C LEU A 414 4.10 -11.33 1.64
N PHE A 415 5.29 -11.93 1.52
CA PHE A 415 6.09 -12.37 2.66
C PHE A 415 6.55 -11.21 3.57
N TYR A 416 6.90 -10.06 2.99
CA TYR A 416 7.50 -8.97 3.76
C TYR A 416 6.60 -8.44 4.87
N PRO A 417 5.34 -8.02 4.64
CA PRO A 417 4.48 -7.54 5.74
C PRO A 417 4.22 -8.58 6.83
N ILE A 418 4.14 -9.88 6.47
CA ILE A 418 4.00 -10.96 7.44
C ILE A 418 5.29 -11.10 8.28
N LEU A 419 6.46 -11.10 7.64
CA LEU A 419 7.74 -11.17 8.34
C LEU A 419 8.04 -9.90 9.14
N LEU A 420 7.54 -8.75 8.70
CA LEU A 420 7.60 -7.48 9.42
C LEU A 420 6.77 -7.54 10.70
N LEU A 421 5.59 -8.15 10.64
CA LEU A 421 4.77 -8.42 11.84
C LEU A 421 5.52 -9.32 12.81
N VAL A 422 6.07 -10.44 12.33
CA VAL A 422 6.85 -11.36 13.18
C VAL A 422 8.04 -10.64 13.81
N SER A 423 8.81 -9.88 13.02
CA SER A 423 9.95 -9.10 13.50
C SER A 423 9.53 -8.05 14.53
N SER A 424 8.38 -7.40 14.32
CA SER A 424 7.83 -6.41 15.26
C SER A 424 7.47 -7.06 16.60
N LEU A 425 6.82 -8.23 16.57
CA LEU A 425 6.47 -8.98 17.78
C LEU A 425 7.72 -9.44 18.53
N VAL A 426 8.75 -9.93 17.81
CA VAL A 426 10.05 -10.28 18.42
C VAL A 426 10.70 -9.04 19.05
N TRP A 427 10.69 -7.91 18.35
CA TRP A 427 11.27 -6.66 18.84
C TRP A 427 10.57 -6.13 20.11
N MET A 428 9.25 -6.31 20.24
CA MET A 428 8.50 -5.99 21.47
C MET A 428 8.94 -6.86 22.65
N LEU A 429 9.35 -8.12 22.41
CA LEU A 429 9.81 -9.02 23.48
C LEU A 429 11.21 -8.65 23.99
N ILE A 430 12.02 -8.02 23.16
CA ILE A 430 13.36 -7.53 23.51
C ILE A 430 13.22 -6.31 24.44
N ARG A 431 13.69 -6.48 25.68
CA ARG A 431 13.58 -5.48 26.75
C ARG A 431 14.24 -4.18 26.30
N SER A 432 13.48 -3.08 26.29
CA SER A 432 14.06 -1.77 26.03
C SER A 432 14.87 -1.31 27.22
N ASN A 433 16.13 -0.91 27.00
CA ASN A 433 16.87 -0.08 27.96
C ASN A 433 16.54 1.41 27.80
N ASP A 434 15.59 1.77 26.94
CA ASP A 434 15.18 3.16 26.74
C ASP A 434 14.40 3.65 27.96
N LYS A 435 15.06 4.45 28.80
CA LYS A 435 14.37 5.19 29.86
C LYS A 435 13.39 6.16 29.21
N PRO A 436 12.12 6.25 29.67
CA PRO A 436 11.23 7.31 29.23
C PRO A 436 11.92 8.65 29.53
N HIS A 437 12.08 9.50 28.51
CA HIS A 437 12.46 10.89 28.74
C HIS A 437 11.32 11.54 29.52
N MET A 438 11.44 11.53 30.85
CA MET A 438 10.65 12.38 31.73
C MET A 438 10.96 13.80 31.32
N ALA A 439 10.12 14.37 30.45
CA ALA A 439 10.13 15.81 30.20
C ALA A 439 9.97 16.45 31.57
N LYS A 440 11.03 17.14 32.04
CA LYS A 440 10.95 17.97 33.24
C LYS A 440 9.82 18.96 32.98
N ARG A 441 8.66 18.74 33.59
CA ARG A 441 7.65 19.77 33.77
C ARG A 441 8.35 20.92 34.50
N ARG A 442 8.57 22.03 33.81
CA ARG A 442 8.84 23.34 34.37
C ARG A 442 7.71 24.25 33.97
#